data_AF-A0A6J5UJV9-F1
#
_entry.id   AF-A0A6J5UJV9-F1
#
_cell.length_a   1.000
_cell.length_b   1.000
_cell.length_c   1.000
_cell.angle_alpha   90.00
_cell.angle_beta   90.00
_cell.angle_gamma   90.00
#
_symmetry.space_group_name_H-M   'P 1'
#
loop_
_entity.id
_entity.type
_entity.pdbx_description
1 polymer ?
#
loop_
_entity_poly.entity_id
_entity_poly.type
_entity_poly.pdbx_seq_one_letter_code
_entity_poly.pdbx_strand_id
1 'polypeptide(L)'
;MIEADALLPHEIIEYVYDCDELRQVAELQWKAMVEDIYLKQGKFRNCLAICDVSESMKRVPLHVSVALGLLVSELNQEPAWKGKVITFNRNPQLLAIQGDDLRSKCAFVRRMDSQEWHCKVDFRKVFDLILQAAVNGNLRPEQMITKVFVFTIYFDFDEISANRWESDYEAIQSSSKRKDTGMWCHTWWFGI
;
A
#
# COMPACT_ATOMS: atom_id res chain seq x y z
N MET A 1 22.96 -15.82 -16.69
CA MET A 1 22.61 -14.51 -17.25
C MET A 1 21.25 -14.67 -17.89
N ILE A 2 20.19 -14.33 -17.17
CA ILE A 2 18.83 -14.26 -17.71
C ILE A 2 18.43 -12.80 -17.58
N GLU A 3 18.81 -12.00 -18.57
CA GLU A 3 18.07 -10.78 -18.90
C GLU A 3 17.01 -11.20 -19.90
N ALA A 4 15.96 -11.85 -19.40
CA ALA A 4 14.69 -11.91 -20.09
C ALA A 4 13.93 -10.67 -19.67
N ASP A 5 13.37 -9.95 -20.65
CA ASP A 5 12.47 -8.80 -20.51
C ASP A 5 11.73 -8.84 -19.15
N ALA A 6 12.23 -8.05 -18.19
CA ALA A 6 11.85 -8.22 -16.79
C ALA A 6 10.39 -7.77 -16.62
N LEU A 7 9.50 -8.74 -16.41
CA LEU A 7 8.08 -8.48 -16.18
C LEU A 7 7.89 -7.49 -15.03
N LEU A 8 6.99 -6.54 -15.24
CA LEU A 8 6.56 -5.59 -14.23
C LEU A 8 5.74 -6.30 -13.13
N PRO A 9 5.64 -5.74 -11.92
CA PRO A 9 4.94 -6.37 -10.80
C PRO A 9 3.52 -6.84 -11.14
N HIS A 10 2.78 -6.04 -11.91
CA HIS A 10 1.40 -6.35 -12.28
C HIS A 10 1.29 -7.45 -13.34
N GLU A 11 2.30 -7.59 -14.21
CA GLU A 11 2.39 -8.65 -15.21
C GLU A 11 2.75 -9.99 -14.54
N ILE A 12 3.63 -9.98 -13.54
CA ILE A 12 3.97 -11.19 -12.76
C ILE A 12 2.72 -11.76 -12.08
N ILE A 13 1.92 -10.90 -11.43
CA ILE A 13 0.76 -11.38 -10.68
C ILE A 13 -0.42 -11.81 -11.57
N GLU A 14 -0.36 -11.64 -12.89
CA GLU A 14 -1.36 -12.18 -13.81
C GLU A 14 -1.31 -13.71 -13.85
N TYR A 15 -0.10 -14.27 -13.75
CA TYR A 15 0.14 -15.71 -13.86
C TYR A 15 -0.13 -16.49 -12.57
N VAL A 16 -0.45 -15.84 -11.45
CA VAL A 16 -0.64 -16.51 -10.14
C VAL A 16 -1.94 -17.33 -10.06
N TYR A 17 -2.87 -17.11 -10.98
CA TYR A 17 -4.13 -17.86 -11.12
C TYR A 17 -4.17 -18.75 -12.36
N ASP A 18 -3.05 -18.88 -13.07
CA ASP A 18 -2.91 -19.75 -14.22
C ASP A 18 -2.53 -21.19 -13.78
N CYS A 19 -2.08 -22.03 -14.72
CA CYS A 19 -1.63 -23.39 -14.44
C CYS A 19 -0.47 -23.42 -13.43
N ASP A 20 -0.26 -24.58 -12.79
CA ASP A 20 0.69 -24.73 -11.69
C ASP A 20 2.15 -24.39 -12.07
N GLU A 21 2.51 -24.63 -13.32
CA GLU A 21 3.85 -24.33 -13.86
C GLU A 21 4.07 -22.81 -13.95
N LEU A 22 3.14 -22.09 -14.56
CA LEU A 22 3.21 -20.62 -14.68
C LEU A 22 3.11 -19.94 -13.32
N ARG A 23 2.29 -20.47 -12.40
CA ARG A 23 2.21 -19.98 -11.02
C ARG A 23 3.55 -20.09 -10.28
N GLN A 24 4.27 -21.20 -10.44
CA GLN A 24 5.59 -21.37 -9.83
C GLN A 24 6.63 -20.42 -10.43
N VAL A 25 6.57 -20.19 -11.75
CA VAL A 25 7.44 -19.21 -12.42
C VAL A 25 7.16 -17.81 -11.90
N ALA A 26 5.89 -17.42 -11.75
CA ALA A 26 5.49 -16.13 -11.22
C ALA A 26 5.99 -15.91 -9.78
N GLU A 27 5.89 -16.93 -8.92
CA GLU A 27 6.42 -16.89 -7.55
C GLU A 27 7.94 -16.64 -7.53
N LEU A 28 8.69 -17.33 -8.40
CA LEU A 28 10.14 -17.17 -8.51
C LEU A 28 10.52 -15.79 -9.06
N GLN A 29 9.81 -15.32 -10.09
CA GLN A 29 10.01 -13.99 -10.68
C GLN A 29 9.71 -12.88 -9.68
N TRP A 30 8.63 -13.00 -8.90
CA TRP A 30 8.30 -12.04 -7.86
C TRP A 30 9.40 -11.95 -6.80
N LYS A 31 9.86 -13.10 -6.29
CA LYS A 31 10.95 -13.14 -5.30
C LYS A 31 12.23 -12.49 -5.83
N ALA A 32 12.62 -12.84 -7.07
CA ALA A 32 13.79 -12.26 -7.72
C ALA A 32 13.64 -10.74 -7.91
N MET A 33 12.46 -10.26 -8.32
CA MET A 33 12.19 -8.83 -8.50
C MET A 33 12.24 -8.06 -7.18
N VAL A 34 11.61 -8.58 -6.12
CA VAL A 34 11.63 -7.93 -4.79
C VAL A 34 13.06 -7.87 -4.25
N GLU A 35 13.84 -8.94 -4.41
CA GLU A 35 15.25 -8.98 -4.03
C GLU A 35 16.09 -8.00 -4.86
N ASP A 36 15.89 -7.95 -6.17
CA ASP A 36 16.62 -7.03 -7.06
C ASP A 36 16.33 -5.55 -6.74
N ILE A 37 15.06 -5.19 -6.54
CA ILE A 37 14.67 -3.82 -6.13
C ILE A 37 15.28 -3.48 -4.77
N TYR A 38 15.23 -4.43 -3.83
CA TYR A 38 15.86 -4.27 -2.53
C TYR A 38 17.37 -4.03 -2.62
N LEU A 39 18.07 -4.74 -3.50
CA LEU A 39 19.52 -4.61 -3.70
C LEU A 39 19.89 -3.32 -4.44
N LYS A 40 19.12 -2.91 -5.46
CA LYS A 40 19.43 -1.75 -6.32
C LYS A 40 18.92 -0.43 -5.78
N GLN A 41 17.67 -0.37 -5.37
CA GLN A 41 16.98 0.86 -4.95
C GLN A 41 16.92 1.00 -3.42
N GLY A 42 17.34 -0.05 -2.70
CA GLY A 42 17.31 -0.08 -1.25
C GLY A 42 15.92 -0.39 -0.72
N LYS A 43 15.72 -0.11 0.56
CA LYS A 43 14.50 -0.47 1.28
C LYS A 43 13.49 0.67 1.29
N PHE A 44 12.22 0.33 1.18
CA PHE A 44 11.10 1.27 1.40
C PHE A 44 10.87 1.42 2.90
N ARG A 45 11.74 2.20 3.56
CA ARG A 45 11.59 2.44 5.00
C ARG A 45 10.34 3.27 5.27
N ASN A 46 9.54 2.80 6.21
CA ASN A 46 8.42 3.53 6.79
C ASN A 46 7.42 4.02 5.73
N CYS A 47 7.10 3.15 4.77
CA CYS A 47 6.13 3.40 3.70
C CYS A 47 4.88 2.54 3.91
N LEU A 48 3.69 3.08 3.65
CA LEU A 48 2.45 2.30 3.58
C LEU A 48 1.80 2.46 2.22
N ALA A 49 0.99 1.48 1.84
CA ALA A 49 0.16 1.54 0.65
C ALA A 49 -1.32 1.51 1.03
N ILE A 50 -2.10 2.42 0.45
CA ILE A 50 -3.55 2.35 0.37
C ILE A 50 -3.90 1.71 -0.97
N CYS A 51 -4.56 0.56 -0.94
CA CYS A 51 -4.85 -0.22 -2.14
C CYS A 51 -6.32 -0.05 -2.52
N ASP A 52 -6.57 0.59 -3.66
CA ASP A 52 -7.89 0.59 -4.28
C ASP A 52 -8.15 -0.74 -4.96
N VAL A 53 -9.13 -1.46 -4.46
CA VAL A 53 -9.63 -2.73 -5.00
C VAL A 53 -11.14 -2.66 -5.24
N SER A 54 -11.67 -1.43 -5.35
CA SER A 54 -13.07 -1.15 -5.59
C SER A 54 -13.55 -1.74 -6.92
N GLU A 55 -14.86 -1.80 -7.13
CA GLU A 55 -15.43 -2.29 -8.39
C GLU A 55 -14.89 -1.54 -9.62
N SER A 56 -14.49 -0.27 -9.47
CA SER A 56 -13.88 0.52 -10.54
C SER A 56 -12.54 -0.06 -11.03
N MET A 57 -11.83 -0.77 -10.15
CA MET A 57 -10.55 -1.40 -10.41
C MET A 57 -10.77 -2.75 -11.09
N LYS A 58 -10.75 -2.77 -12.43
CA LYS A 58 -10.91 -4.00 -13.22
C LYS A 58 -9.66 -4.28 -14.05
N ARG A 59 -9.34 -5.55 -14.25
CA ARG A 59 -8.20 -6.02 -15.08
C ARG A 59 -6.88 -5.37 -14.63
N VAL A 60 -6.21 -4.65 -15.52
CA VAL A 60 -4.87 -4.07 -15.29
C VAL A 60 -4.83 -3.13 -14.09
N PRO A 61 -5.72 -2.12 -13.93
CA PRO A 61 -5.80 -1.31 -12.71
C PRO A 61 -5.80 -2.10 -11.40
N LEU A 62 -6.61 -3.15 -11.31
CA LEU A 62 -6.66 -4.01 -10.12
C LEU A 62 -5.32 -4.70 -9.90
N HIS A 63 -4.71 -5.21 -10.97
CA HIS A 63 -3.42 -5.89 -10.89
C HIS A 63 -2.32 -4.93 -10.44
N VAL A 64 -2.30 -3.71 -10.97
CA VAL A 64 -1.35 -2.67 -10.58
C VAL A 64 -1.50 -2.32 -9.09
N SER A 65 -2.72 -2.06 -8.62
CA SER A 65 -2.96 -1.74 -7.20
C SER A 65 -2.54 -2.86 -6.26
N VAL A 66 -2.92 -4.11 -6.58
CA VAL A 66 -2.56 -5.29 -5.78
C VAL A 66 -1.04 -5.51 -5.76
N ALA A 67 -0.41 -5.49 -6.93
CA ALA A 67 1.02 -5.74 -7.06
C ALA A 67 1.85 -4.66 -6.36
N LEU A 68 1.55 -3.37 -6.59
CA LEU A 68 2.31 -2.30 -5.97
C LEU A 68 2.05 -2.21 -4.46
N GLY A 69 0.83 -2.48 -4.01
CA GLY A 69 0.49 -2.61 -2.60
C GLY A 69 1.30 -3.69 -1.89
N LEU A 70 1.38 -4.88 -2.51
CA LEU A 70 2.21 -5.98 -2.01
C LEU A 70 3.70 -5.61 -2.01
N LEU A 71 4.19 -4.99 -3.09
CA LEU A 71 5.59 -4.62 -3.23
C LEU A 71 6.03 -3.65 -2.14
N VAL A 72 5.27 -2.58 -1.91
CA VAL A 72 5.55 -1.60 -0.83
C VAL A 72 5.53 -2.27 0.54
N SER A 73 4.57 -3.17 0.76
CA SER A 73 4.42 -3.91 2.00
C SER A 73 5.57 -4.88 2.30
N GLU A 74 6.10 -5.57 1.28
CA GLU A 74 7.20 -6.53 1.40
C GLU A 74 8.57 -5.85 1.51
N LEU A 75 8.78 -4.74 0.78
CA LEU A 75 10.02 -3.95 0.83
C LEU A 75 10.18 -3.14 2.12
N ASN A 76 9.13 -3.02 2.92
CA ASN A 76 9.19 -2.30 4.19
C ASN A 76 9.96 -3.09 5.25
N GLN A 77 10.80 -2.37 5.99
CA GLN A 77 11.73 -2.90 6.98
C GLN A 77 11.18 -2.87 8.39
N GLU A 78 10.38 -1.84 8.69
CA GLU A 78 9.95 -1.56 10.05
C GLU A 78 8.88 -2.58 10.44
N PRO A 79 9.12 -3.44 11.44
CA PRO A 79 8.20 -4.52 11.80
C PRO A 79 6.77 -4.05 12.09
N ALA A 80 6.62 -2.81 12.56
CA ALA A 80 5.30 -2.21 12.78
C ALA A 80 4.48 -2.02 11.50
N TRP A 81 5.12 -1.92 10.33
CA TRP A 81 4.50 -1.59 9.05
C TRP A 81 4.69 -2.67 7.99
N LYS A 82 5.73 -3.50 8.11
CA LYS A 82 6.02 -4.59 7.19
C LYS A 82 4.85 -5.56 7.08
N GLY A 83 4.51 -5.94 5.86
CA GLY A 83 3.42 -6.88 5.62
C GLY A 83 2.03 -6.26 5.85
N LYS A 84 1.91 -4.93 5.91
CA LYS A 84 0.63 -4.25 6.12
C LYS A 84 0.26 -3.31 4.99
N VAL A 85 -1.04 -3.18 4.76
CA VAL A 85 -1.67 -2.28 3.80
C VAL A 85 -2.91 -1.65 4.40
N ILE A 86 -3.37 -0.54 3.84
CA ILE A 86 -4.60 0.15 4.23
C ILE A 86 -5.66 -0.04 3.13
N THR A 87 -6.90 -0.27 3.54
CA THR A 87 -8.04 -0.39 2.61
C THR A 87 -8.47 0.96 2.06
N PHE A 88 -8.88 1.00 0.79
CA PHE A 88 -9.40 2.20 0.13
C PHE A 88 -10.92 2.31 0.31
N ASN A 89 -11.37 2.84 1.45
CA ASN A 89 -12.80 3.09 1.73
C ASN A 89 -12.98 4.15 2.84
N ARG A 90 -14.24 4.51 3.15
CA ARG A 90 -14.56 5.56 4.14
C ARG A 90 -14.25 5.17 5.59
N ASN A 91 -14.07 3.87 5.83
CA ASN A 91 -13.72 3.30 7.12
C ASN A 91 -12.45 2.46 6.96
N PRO A 92 -11.30 3.12 6.68
CA PRO A 92 -10.08 2.43 6.34
C PRO A 92 -9.67 1.49 7.47
N GLN A 93 -9.01 0.40 7.11
CA GLN A 93 -8.45 -0.57 8.05
C GLN A 93 -6.99 -0.82 7.70
N LEU A 94 -6.14 -0.88 8.73
CA LEU A 94 -4.75 -1.33 8.60
C LEU A 94 -4.72 -2.85 8.73
N LEU A 95 -4.54 -3.55 7.61
CA LEU A 95 -4.59 -5.00 7.53
C LEU A 95 -3.19 -5.59 7.39
N ALA A 96 -2.91 -6.66 8.15
CA ALA A 96 -1.75 -7.50 7.93
C ALA A 96 -2.06 -8.53 6.84
N ILE A 97 -1.30 -8.51 5.75
CA ILE A 97 -1.48 -9.41 4.61
C ILE A 97 -1.25 -10.85 5.07
N GLN A 98 -2.22 -11.72 4.77
CA GLN A 98 -2.16 -13.14 5.08
C GLN A 98 -1.84 -13.97 3.82
N GLY A 99 -1.14 -15.09 4.02
CA GLY A 99 -0.80 -16.03 2.95
C GLY A 99 0.71 -16.30 2.85
N ASP A 100 1.06 -17.53 2.48
CA ASP A 100 2.44 -18.01 2.41
C ASP A 100 3.05 -17.86 1.01
N ASP A 101 2.21 -17.84 -0.02
CA ASP A 101 2.59 -17.71 -1.43
C ASP A 101 2.02 -16.43 -2.06
N LEU A 102 2.54 -16.02 -3.22
CA LEU A 102 2.12 -14.81 -3.92
C LEU A 102 0.62 -14.86 -4.27
N ARG A 103 0.10 -16.04 -4.63
CA ARG A 103 -1.31 -16.22 -4.98
C ARG A 103 -2.23 -15.92 -3.80
N SER A 104 -1.94 -16.46 -2.63
CA SER A 104 -2.72 -16.30 -1.41
C SER A 104 -2.66 -14.87 -0.88
N LYS A 105 -1.48 -14.23 -0.93
CA LYS A 105 -1.32 -12.79 -0.63
C LYS A 105 -2.10 -11.91 -1.59
N CYS A 106 -1.99 -12.18 -2.90
CA CYS A 106 -2.80 -11.52 -3.93
C CYS A 106 -4.30 -11.68 -3.68
N ALA A 107 -4.74 -12.89 -3.34
CA ALA A 107 -6.14 -13.18 -3.04
C ALA A 107 -6.61 -12.52 -1.75
N PHE A 108 -5.73 -12.34 -0.75
CA PHE A 108 -6.03 -11.57 0.44
C PHE A 108 -6.30 -10.11 0.07
N VAL A 109 -5.36 -9.46 -0.63
CA VAL A 109 -5.45 -8.04 -1.02
C VAL A 109 -6.68 -7.79 -1.90
N ARG A 110 -6.94 -8.65 -2.90
CA ARG A 110 -8.13 -8.54 -3.78
C ARG A 110 -9.46 -8.66 -3.03
N ARG A 111 -9.50 -9.27 -1.84
CA ARG A 111 -10.72 -9.47 -1.04
C ARG A 111 -10.88 -8.46 0.10
N MET A 112 -9.98 -7.47 0.19
CA MET A 112 -10.07 -6.43 1.21
C MET A 112 -11.22 -5.45 0.96
N ASP A 113 -11.84 -5.48 -0.23
CA ASP A 113 -12.87 -4.51 -0.57
C ASP A 113 -14.12 -4.66 0.31
N SER A 114 -14.63 -3.51 0.74
CA SER A 114 -15.94 -3.37 1.38
C SER A 114 -16.94 -2.99 0.30
N GLN A 115 -18.13 -3.58 0.30
CA GLN A 115 -19.19 -3.42 -0.71
C GLN A 115 -19.81 -2.00 -0.82
N GLU A 116 -19.03 -0.94 -0.60
CA GLU A 116 -19.47 0.44 -0.70
C GLU A 116 -19.33 0.92 -2.15
N TRP A 117 -20.46 1.18 -2.79
CA TRP A 117 -20.51 1.82 -4.09
C TRP A 117 -20.02 3.28 -3.94
N HIS A 118 -19.01 3.68 -4.71
CA HIS A 118 -18.27 4.97 -4.61
C HIS A 118 -17.31 5.10 -3.41
N CYS A 119 -16.20 4.35 -3.48
CA CYS A 119 -15.15 4.36 -2.47
C CYS A 119 -14.42 5.73 -2.43
N LYS A 120 -14.67 6.49 -1.36
CA LYS A 120 -13.83 7.61 -0.92
C LYS A 120 -13.04 7.18 0.30
N VAL A 121 -11.82 7.68 0.45
CA VAL A 121 -10.96 7.46 1.61
C VAL A 121 -11.14 8.59 2.61
N ASP A 122 -11.39 8.24 3.87
CA ASP A 122 -11.30 9.19 4.97
C ASP A 122 -9.85 9.25 5.47
N PHE A 123 -9.08 10.20 4.93
CA PHE A 123 -7.67 10.33 5.25
C PHE A 123 -7.43 10.65 6.72
N ARG A 124 -8.34 11.37 7.40
CA ARG A 124 -8.20 11.61 8.85
C ARG A 124 -8.14 10.28 9.61
N LYS A 125 -9.02 9.33 9.27
CA LYS A 125 -8.99 7.98 9.84
C LYS A 125 -7.74 7.21 9.47
N VAL A 126 -7.21 7.38 8.25
CA VAL A 126 -5.91 6.81 7.87
C VAL A 126 -4.80 7.31 8.81
N PHE A 127 -4.74 8.61 9.10
CA PHE A 127 -3.79 9.15 10.05
C PHE A 127 -4.02 8.64 11.47
N ASP A 128 -5.26 8.55 11.92
CA ASP A 128 -5.58 7.98 13.24
C ASP A 128 -5.13 6.52 13.37
N LEU A 129 -5.28 5.70 12.32
CA LEU A 129 -4.77 4.32 12.28
C LEU A 129 -3.25 4.27 12.40
N ILE A 130 -2.54 5.15 11.68
CA ILE A 130 -1.08 5.24 11.74
C ILE A 130 -0.65 5.64 13.15
N LEU A 131 -1.28 6.65 13.75
CA LEU A 131 -0.97 7.09 15.10
C LEU A 131 -1.30 6.00 16.14
N GLN A 132 -2.43 5.32 16.00
CA GLN A 132 -2.82 4.23 16.89
C GLN A 132 -1.84 3.06 16.79
N ALA A 133 -1.46 2.65 15.58
CA ALA A 133 -0.45 1.60 15.38
C ALA A 133 0.91 2.01 15.97
N ALA A 134 1.28 3.29 15.87
CA ALA A 134 2.50 3.81 16.46
C ALA A 134 2.48 3.78 17.99
N VAL A 135 1.37 4.21 18.61
CA VAL A 135 1.19 4.16 20.07
C VAL A 135 1.20 2.71 20.56
N ASN A 136 0.45 1.81 19.90
CA ASN A 136 0.40 0.40 20.25
C ASN A 136 1.76 -0.30 20.10
N GLY A 137 2.55 0.12 19.11
CA GLY A 137 3.90 -0.38 18.87
C GLY A 137 4.99 0.32 19.69
N ASN A 138 4.64 1.33 20.50
CA ASN A 138 5.58 2.22 21.19
C ASN A 138 6.72 2.72 20.26
N LEU A 139 6.33 3.19 19.08
CA LEU A 139 7.27 3.54 18.02
C LEU A 139 7.99 4.86 18.32
N ARG A 140 9.28 4.88 18.02
CA ARG A 140 10.07 6.11 18.03
C ARG A 140 9.77 6.97 16.80
N PRO A 141 10.05 8.28 16.83
CA PRO A 141 9.83 9.16 15.67
C PRO A 141 10.47 8.65 14.37
N GLU A 142 11.65 8.02 14.45
CA GLU A 142 12.37 7.49 13.28
C GLU A 142 11.73 6.23 12.69
N GLN A 143 10.79 5.62 13.41
CA GLN A 143 10.02 4.44 13.00
C GLN A 143 8.64 4.83 12.46
N MET A 144 8.26 6.10 12.55
CA MET A 144 6.99 6.60 12.05
C MET A 144 6.93 6.57 10.53
N ILE A 145 5.74 6.36 9.98
CA ILE A 145 5.48 6.45 8.54
C ILE A 145 5.91 7.81 8.00
N THR A 146 6.69 7.77 6.93
CA THR A 146 7.19 8.96 6.23
C THR A 146 6.46 9.20 4.91
N LYS A 147 5.95 8.13 4.28
CA LYS A 147 5.27 8.17 2.99
C LYS A 147 4.11 7.19 2.96
N VAL A 148 2.99 7.61 2.39
CA VAL A 148 1.89 6.71 2.07
C VAL A 148 1.61 6.83 0.57
N PHE A 149 1.60 5.70 -0.11
CA PHE A 149 1.24 5.58 -1.51
C PHE A 149 -0.23 5.24 -1.62
N VAL A 150 -0.94 5.86 -2.57
CA VAL A 150 -2.33 5.51 -2.87
C VAL A 150 -2.37 4.99 -4.29
N PHE A 151 -2.78 3.74 -4.47
CA PHE A 151 -2.87 3.12 -5.78
C PHE A 151 -4.33 3.04 -6.21
N THR A 152 -4.72 3.93 -7.13
CA THR A 152 -6.09 4.07 -7.64
C THR A 152 -6.06 4.63 -9.08
N ILE A 153 -7.17 4.53 -9.79
CA ILE A 153 -7.37 5.14 -11.12
C ILE A 153 -7.87 6.58 -11.06
N TYR A 154 -8.32 7.04 -9.89
CA TYR A 154 -8.72 8.43 -9.71
C TYR A 154 -7.49 9.33 -9.71
N PHE A 155 -7.54 10.40 -10.50
CA PHE A 155 -6.39 11.30 -10.71
C PHE A 155 -6.41 12.52 -9.81
N ASP A 156 -7.56 12.82 -9.20
CA ASP A 156 -7.73 13.97 -8.31
C ASP A 156 -7.92 13.52 -6.85
N PHE A 157 -7.24 14.23 -5.94
CA PHE A 157 -7.38 14.00 -4.51
C PHE A 157 -8.78 14.33 -4.00
N ASP A 158 -9.46 15.33 -4.59
CA ASP A 158 -10.83 15.70 -4.21
C ASP A 158 -11.86 14.64 -4.63
N GLU A 159 -11.54 13.85 -5.67
CA GLU A 159 -12.36 12.70 -6.09
C GLU A 159 -12.30 11.58 -5.04
N ILE A 160 -11.09 11.30 -4.52
CA ILE A 160 -10.88 10.19 -3.58
C ILE A 160 -11.10 10.57 -2.12
N SER A 161 -10.99 11.84 -1.75
CA SER A 161 -11.16 12.26 -0.36
C SER A 161 -12.63 12.28 0.08
N ALA A 162 -12.92 11.75 1.26
CA ALA A 162 -14.24 11.81 1.88
C ALA A 162 -14.61 13.23 2.35
N ASN A 163 -13.61 14.07 2.63
CA ASN A 163 -13.76 15.46 3.08
C ASN A 163 -13.00 16.42 2.16
N ARG A 164 -13.20 17.74 2.32
CA ARG A 164 -12.32 18.71 1.63
C ARG A 164 -10.88 18.55 2.11
N TRP A 165 -9.96 18.39 1.16
CA TRP A 165 -8.55 18.19 1.43
C TRP A 165 -7.96 19.28 2.35
N GLU A 166 -8.26 20.56 2.09
CA GLU A 166 -7.74 21.68 2.89
C GLU A 166 -8.07 21.49 4.38
N SER A 167 -9.30 21.07 4.68
CA SER A 167 -9.75 20.81 6.04
C SER A 167 -9.12 19.54 6.63
N ASP A 168 -8.80 18.54 5.82
CA ASP A 168 -8.11 17.33 6.30
C ASP A 168 -6.65 17.64 6.59
N TYR A 169 -5.95 18.28 5.66
CA TYR A 169 -4.56 18.66 5.80
C TYR A 169 -4.33 19.58 7.01
N GLU A 170 -5.16 20.60 7.21
CA GLU A 170 -5.08 21.47 8.38
C GLU A 170 -5.37 20.71 9.70
N ALA A 171 -6.34 19.80 9.69
CA ALA A 171 -6.65 18.96 10.85
C ALA A 171 -5.51 17.99 11.18
N ILE A 172 -4.87 17.41 10.16
CA ILE A 172 -3.72 16.51 10.31
C ILE A 172 -2.52 17.30 10.83
N GLN A 173 -2.21 18.46 10.26
CA GLN A 173 -1.11 19.29 10.74
C GLN A 173 -1.32 19.77 12.19
N SER A 174 -2.53 20.20 12.53
CA SER A 174 -2.85 20.69 13.87
C SER A 174 -2.84 19.57 14.92
N SER A 175 -3.32 18.37 14.60
CA SER A 175 -3.25 17.20 15.48
C SER A 175 -1.82 16.70 15.69
N SER A 176 -0.99 16.78 14.65
CA SER A 176 0.45 16.46 14.71
C SER A 176 1.21 17.38 15.64
N LYS A 177 0.92 18.69 15.59
CA LYS A 177 1.54 19.71 16.46
C LYS A 177 1.12 19.60 17.93
N ARG A 178 -0.08 19.12 18.22
CA ARG A 178 -0.60 19.01 19.61
C ARG A 178 -0.05 17.82 20.38
N LYS A 179 0.47 16.80 19.70
CA LYS A 179 0.90 15.55 20.34
C LYS A 179 2.37 15.51 20.76
N ASP A 180 3.15 16.60 20.57
CA ASP A 180 4.61 16.67 20.81
C ASP A 180 5.42 15.49 20.22
N THR A 181 4.81 14.73 19.32
CA THR A 181 5.48 13.78 18.43
C THR A 181 6.07 14.61 17.31
N GLY A 182 7.40 14.73 17.24
CA GLY A 182 8.16 15.49 16.23
C GLY A 182 7.97 14.98 14.79
N MET A 183 6.74 15.03 14.28
CA MET A 183 6.32 14.51 12.99
C MET A 183 6.49 15.61 11.94
N TRP A 184 7.61 15.57 11.23
CA TRP A 184 7.83 16.37 10.03
C TRP A 184 7.52 15.50 8.81
N CYS A 185 6.24 15.46 8.39
CA CYS A 185 5.82 14.75 7.19
C CYS A 185 6.15 15.60 5.95
N HIS A 186 7.41 15.59 5.53
CA HIS A 186 7.82 16.20 4.27
C HIS A 186 7.65 15.19 3.14
N THR A 187 6.73 15.51 2.23
CA THR A 187 6.62 14.99 0.86
C THR A 187 5.68 13.81 0.66
N TRP A 188 4.45 14.13 0.22
CA TRP A 188 3.54 13.23 -0.48
C TRP A 188 3.80 13.40 -1.98
N TRP A 189 4.19 12.33 -2.68
CA TRP A 189 4.39 12.33 -4.14
C TRP A 189 3.18 11.64 -4.79
N PHE A 190 2.59 12.26 -5.80
CA PHE A 190 1.51 11.70 -6.62
C PHE A 190 1.86 11.87 -8.11
N GLY A 191 1.59 10.81 -8.88
CA GLY A 191 1.71 10.77 -10.34
C GLY A 191 2.52 9.57 -10.82
N ILE A 192 1.87 8.67 -11.56
CA ILE A 192 2.50 8.10 -12.77
C ILE A 192 2.12 9.06 -13.90
#